data_AF-A0A5D0CPX9-F1
#
_entry.id   AF-A0A5D0CPX9-F1
#
_cell.length_a   1.000
_cell.length_b   1.000
_cell.length_c   1.000
_cell.angle_alpha   90.00
_cell.angle_beta   90.00
_cell.angle_gamma   90.00
#
_symmetry.space_group_name_H-M   'P 1'
#
loop_
_entity.id
_entity.type
_entity.pdbx_description
1 polymer ?
#
loop_
_entity_poly.entity_id
_entity_poly.type
_entity_poly.pdbx_seq_one_letter_code
_entity_poly.pdbx_strand_id
1 'polypeptide(L)'
;MKLNFESFRWDEAYINKINHSGGLRLFILVLVVAIVILALLLFAGLAKYLKKKDAQKTEQDVLKFIANHPERVSMHVIENGEETVSYGADRKRPLASVVKLVIAAEFAEQAAEGRILAEERVHLRNLERFYIPGTDGNAHPEWLESLGDISAAEATVPLLEVARGMIRFSSNANTEYLLEKLGLDRVNRRIGLLGFKEHDPVYPISSSMLSYSYLMETRELTHRQVLDVMKRFSYEDMADLAKDIFVRISQDSAWLQRLSRTRSPLAAQRIWSAKLPGATAREYAHLLRSIQRGDLLSPRAAEIMLDLLGRPQSPDSPFQALGGKGGSTLTILNQALYCEDASGNQTQLAVFIHDPDGMELLWLNHKLDLFLREYLTNRSFKEEVNRTLK
;
A
#
# COMPACT_ATOMS: atom_id res chain seq x y z
N MET A 1 -46.45 -71.39 -17.03
CA MET A 1 -46.48 -70.30 -18.02
C MET A 1 -45.04 -69.97 -18.41
N LYS A 2 -44.55 -70.53 -19.52
CA LYS A 2 -43.20 -70.25 -20.05
C LYS A 2 -43.30 -68.98 -20.89
N LEU A 3 -42.62 -67.90 -20.49
CA LEU A 3 -42.47 -66.70 -21.31
C LEU A 3 -41.20 -66.82 -22.15
N ASN A 4 -41.39 -66.62 -23.45
CA ASN A 4 -40.42 -66.79 -24.51
C ASN A 4 -39.56 -65.52 -24.62
N PHE A 5 -38.24 -65.66 -24.58
CA PHE A 5 -37.27 -64.56 -24.71
C PHE A 5 -36.72 -64.53 -26.14
N GLU A 6 -37.50 -64.09 -27.11
CA GLU A 6 -36.98 -63.71 -28.43
C GLU A 6 -37.84 -62.58 -29.01
N SER A 7 -37.43 -61.33 -28.76
CA SER A 7 -37.51 -60.21 -29.72
C SER A 7 -37.14 -58.89 -29.03
N PHE A 8 -35.86 -58.65 -28.79
CA PHE A 8 -35.34 -57.29 -28.57
C PHE A 8 -34.09 -57.12 -29.44
N ARG A 9 -34.31 -57.09 -30.76
CA ARG A 9 -33.29 -56.59 -31.68
C ARG A 9 -33.27 -55.08 -31.55
N TRP A 10 -32.24 -54.56 -30.90
CA TRP A 10 -31.92 -53.14 -30.96
C TRP A 10 -31.71 -52.76 -32.42
N ASP A 11 -32.49 -51.79 -32.90
CA ASP A 11 -32.34 -51.21 -34.22
C ASP A 11 -30.91 -50.64 -34.35
N GLU A 12 -30.12 -51.17 -35.29
CA GLU A 12 -28.76 -50.71 -35.56
C GLU A 12 -28.72 -49.20 -35.87
N ALA A 13 -29.84 -48.61 -36.31
CA ALA A 13 -29.96 -47.17 -36.51
C ALA A 13 -29.89 -46.36 -35.20
N TYR A 14 -30.32 -46.90 -34.06
CA TYR A 14 -30.28 -46.22 -32.77
C TYR A 14 -28.87 -46.25 -32.14
N ILE A 15 -28.13 -47.34 -32.34
CA ILE A 15 -26.73 -47.49 -31.89
C ILE A 15 -25.79 -46.61 -32.75
N ASN A 16 -26.03 -46.50 -34.06
CA ASN A 16 -25.24 -45.60 -34.93
C ASN A 16 -25.46 -44.10 -34.64
N LYS A 17 -26.64 -43.69 -34.17
CA LYS A 17 -26.93 -42.30 -33.78
C LYS A 17 -26.18 -41.87 -32.51
N ILE A 18 -25.99 -42.78 -31.57
CA ILE A 18 -25.23 -42.56 -30.34
C ILE A 18 -23.73 -42.46 -30.63
N ASN A 19 -23.19 -43.32 -31.51
CA ASN A 19 -21.78 -43.29 -31.94
C ASN A 19 -21.40 -42.02 -32.72
N HIS A 20 -22.29 -41.48 -33.56
CA HIS A 20 -22.03 -40.20 -34.25
C HIS A 20 -22.05 -38.98 -33.31
N SER A 21 -22.88 -38.99 -32.26
CA SER A 21 -22.96 -37.89 -31.29
C SER A 21 -21.78 -37.87 -30.30
N GLY A 22 -21.22 -39.03 -29.95
CA GLY A 22 -20.06 -39.16 -29.07
C GLY A 22 -18.77 -38.62 -29.71
N GLY A 23 -18.53 -38.96 -30.98
CA GLY A 23 -17.38 -38.47 -31.74
C GLY A 23 -17.40 -36.95 -31.94
N LEU A 24 -18.57 -36.37 -32.25
CA LEU A 24 -18.73 -34.93 -32.40
C LEU A 24 -18.53 -34.19 -31.06
N ARG A 25 -19.08 -34.71 -29.95
CA ARG A 25 -18.88 -34.13 -28.61
C ARG A 25 -17.41 -34.20 -28.17
N LEU A 26 -16.73 -35.31 -28.42
CA LEU A 26 -15.31 -35.47 -28.15
C LEU A 26 -14.47 -34.52 -29.00
N PHE A 27 -14.78 -34.37 -30.29
CA PHE A 27 -14.12 -33.43 -31.18
C PHE A 27 -14.30 -31.97 -30.72
N ILE A 28 -15.52 -31.56 -30.35
CA ILE A 28 -15.80 -30.23 -29.80
C ILE A 28 -15.01 -30.00 -28.51
N LEU A 29 -14.97 -30.98 -27.60
CA LEU A 29 -14.21 -30.89 -26.36
C LEU A 29 -12.71 -30.70 -26.63
N VAL A 30 -12.13 -31.51 -27.52
CA VAL A 30 -10.71 -31.40 -27.91
C VAL A 30 -10.43 -30.02 -28.52
N LEU A 31 -11.32 -29.52 -29.38
CA LEU A 31 -11.18 -28.19 -29.99
C LEU A 31 -11.24 -27.08 -28.93
N VAL A 32 -12.18 -27.13 -27.99
CA VAL A 32 -12.28 -26.17 -26.88
C VAL A 32 -11.02 -26.20 -26.03
N VAL A 33 -10.53 -27.38 -25.66
CA VAL A 33 -9.29 -27.55 -24.89
C VAL A 33 -8.10 -26.97 -25.66
N ALA A 34 -7.99 -27.24 -26.96
CA ALA A 34 -6.92 -26.70 -27.81
C ALA A 34 -6.98 -25.17 -27.91
N ILE A 35 -8.18 -24.58 -28.05
CA ILE A 35 -8.38 -23.12 -28.06
C ILE A 35 -7.99 -22.52 -26.70
N VAL A 36 -8.37 -23.15 -25.59
CA VAL A 36 -8.00 -22.69 -24.25
C VAL A 36 -6.48 -22.77 -24.05
N ILE A 37 -5.83 -23.86 -24.46
CA ILE A 37 -4.37 -23.99 -24.40
C ILE A 37 -3.69 -22.92 -25.27
N LEU A 38 -4.16 -22.70 -26.50
CA LEU A 38 -3.62 -21.67 -27.38
C LEU A 38 -3.78 -20.27 -26.77
N ALA A 39 -4.96 -19.96 -26.21
CA ALA A 39 -5.20 -18.69 -25.53
C ALA A 39 -4.26 -18.51 -24.33
N LEU A 40 -4.02 -19.56 -23.54
CA LEU A 40 -3.07 -19.51 -22.42
C LEU A 40 -1.63 -19.32 -22.88
N LEU A 41 -1.21 -19.96 -23.99
CA LEU A 41 0.12 -19.78 -24.56
C LEU A 41 0.32 -18.37 -25.13
N LEU A 42 -0.68 -17.84 -25.84
CA LEU A 42 -0.66 -16.46 -26.35
C LEU A 42 -0.62 -15.46 -25.19
N PHE A 43 -1.41 -15.68 -24.14
CA PHE A 43 -1.41 -14.86 -22.94
C PHE A 43 -0.05 -14.90 -22.23
N ALA A 44 0.55 -16.08 -22.05
CA ALA A 44 1.87 -16.23 -21.46
C ALA A 44 2.97 -15.57 -22.33
N GLY A 45 2.87 -15.67 -23.66
CA GLY A 45 3.75 -15.00 -24.60
C GLY A 45 3.66 -13.48 -24.49
N LEU A 46 2.44 -12.93 -24.45
CA LEU A 46 2.19 -11.50 -24.26
C LEU A 46 2.71 -11.01 -22.90
N ALA A 47 2.43 -11.75 -21.82
CA ALA A 47 2.91 -11.42 -20.48
C ALA A 47 4.46 -11.39 -20.42
N LYS A 48 5.14 -12.37 -21.03
CA LYS A 48 6.60 -12.38 -21.15
C LYS A 48 7.12 -11.19 -21.96
N TYR A 49 6.47 -10.86 -23.07
CA TYR A 49 6.84 -9.71 -23.90
C TYR A 49 6.70 -8.39 -23.15
N LEU A 50 5.56 -8.16 -22.48
CA LEU A 50 5.32 -6.97 -21.67
C LEU A 50 6.35 -6.86 -20.54
N LYS A 51 6.60 -7.95 -19.81
CA LYS A 51 7.64 -7.98 -18.77
C LYS A 51 9.03 -7.62 -19.32
N LYS A 52 9.41 -8.12 -20.50
CA LYS A 52 10.68 -7.78 -21.15
C LYS A 52 10.75 -6.30 -21.54
N LYS A 53 9.65 -5.76 -22.09
CA LYS A 53 9.53 -4.34 -22.43
C LYS A 53 9.63 -3.46 -21.19
N ASP A 54 8.97 -3.82 -20.10
CA ASP A 54 9.01 -3.10 -18.83
C ASP A 54 10.40 -3.15 -18.18
N ALA A 55 11.09 -4.29 -18.30
CA ALA A 55 12.47 -4.42 -17.82
C ALA A 55 13.43 -3.45 -18.52
N GLN A 56 13.18 -3.11 -19.79
CA GLN A 56 13.99 -2.18 -20.58
C GLN A 56 13.71 -0.70 -20.26
N LYS A 57 12.64 -0.39 -19.52
CA LYS A 57 12.34 1.01 -19.15
C LYS A 57 13.43 1.60 -18.26
N THR A 58 13.65 2.90 -18.38
CA THR A 58 14.64 3.66 -17.61
C THR A 58 13.98 4.79 -16.81
N GLU A 59 14.78 5.53 -16.05
CA GLU A 59 14.40 6.80 -15.41
C GLU A 59 13.76 7.78 -16.39
N GLN A 60 14.15 7.75 -17.66
CA GLN A 60 13.56 8.62 -18.69
C GLN A 60 12.14 8.25 -19.06
N ASP A 61 11.77 6.97 -18.99
CA ASP A 61 10.38 6.55 -19.19
C ASP A 61 9.52 6.96 -18.00
N VAL A 62 10.08 6.96 -16.78
CA VAL A 62 9.40 7.49 -15.59
C VAL A 62 9.18 9.00 -15.75
N LEU A 63 10.19 9.78 -16.13
CA LEU A 63 10.04 11.22 -16.35
C LEU A 63 8.94 11.53 -17.38
N LYS A 64 8.96 10.82 -18.52
CA LYS A 64 7.92 10.96 -19.56
C LYS A 64 6.53 10.60 -19.03
N PHE A 65 6.41 9.54 -18.24
CA PHE A 65 5.15 9.18 -17.61
C PHE A 65 4.65 10.31 -16.70
N ILE A 66 5.50 10.82 -15.80
CA ILE A 66 5.14 11.91 -14.88
C ILE A 66 4.66 13.13 -15.67
N ALA A 67 5.43 13.55 -16.68
CA ALA A 67 5.12 14.73 -17.49
C ALA A 67 3.80 14.60 -18.28
N ASN A 68 3.48 13.40 -18.75
CA ASN A 68 2.29 13.12 -19.57
C ASN A 68 1.02 12.84 -18.77
N HIS A 69 1.13 12.67 -17.44
CA HIS A 69 0.00 12.31 -16.58
C HIS A 69 -0.18 13.28 -15.38
N PRO A 70 -0.38 14.59 -15.61
CA PRO A 70 -0.59 15.59 -14.54
C PRO A 70 -1.82 15.28 -13.67
N GLU A 71 -2.79 14.54 -14.20
CA GLU A 71 -3.97 14.10 -13.47
C GLU A 71 -3.67 12.97 -12.47
N ARG A 72 -2.57 12.22 -12.66
CA ARG A 72 -2.20 11.05 -11.84
C ARG A 72 -1.01 11.29 -10.93
N VAL A 73 -0.12 12.22 -11.28
CA VAL A 73 1.13 12.45 -10.53
C VAL A 73 1.16 13.83 -9.89
N SER A 74 1.73 13.91 -8.68
CA SER A 74 2.18 15.14 -8.04
C SER A 74 3.62 14.94 -7.57
N MET A 75 4.47 15.94 -7.74
CA MET A 75 5.85 15.92 -7.28
C MET A 75 6.22 17.30 -6.73
N HIS A 76 6.83 17.31 -5.54
CA HIS A 76 7.39 18.52 -4.95
C HIS A 76 8.79 18.24 -4.45
N VAL A 77 9.75 19.12 -4.76
CA VAL A 77 11.13 19.01 -4.32
C VAL A 77 11.59 20.33 -3.73
N ILE A 78 12.24 20.25 -2.57
CA ILE A 78 12.93 21.35 -1.92
C ILE A 78 14.42 20.99 -1.84
N GLU A 79 15.29 21.83 -2.39
CA GLU A 79 16.74 21.66 -2.34
C GLU A 79 17.35 22.85 -1.61
N ASN A 80 18.11 22.60 -0.53
CA ASN A 80 18.74 23.63 0.30
C ASN A 80 17.78 24.73 0.77
N GLY A 81 16.49 24.39 0.91
CA GLY A 81 15.43 25.32 1.31
C GLY A 81 14.73 26.05 0.17
N GLU A 82 15.14 25.86 -1.08
CA GLU A 82 14.51 26.40 -2.28
C GLU A 82 13.63 25.36 -2.98
N GLU A 83 12.44 25.74 -3.43
CA GLU A 83 11.56 24.85 -4.20
C GLU A 83 12.06 24.74 -5.64
N THR A 84 12.44 23.53 -6.07
CA THR A 84 13.01 23.30 -7.41
C THR A 84 12.06 22.55 -8.35
N VAL A 85 11.06 21.85 -7.81
CA VAL A 85 9.98 21.17 -8.56
C VAL A 85 8.66 21.42 -7.84
N SER A 86 7.62 21.84 -8.55
CA SER A 86 6.28 22.08 -7.99
C SER A 86 5.15 21.54 -8.89
N TYR A 87 5.35 20.32 -9.41
CA TYR A 87 4.44 19.69 -10.37
C TYR A 87 3.18 19.14 -9.71
N GLY A 88 2.04 19.81 -9.90
CA GLY A 88 0.77 19.40 -9.29
C GLY A 88 0.84 19.28 -7.77
N ALA A 89 1.78 20.01 -7.13
CA ALA A 89 2.21 19.80 -5.76
C ALA A 89 1.07 19.96 -4.74
N ASP A 90 0.08 20.81 -5.05
CA ASP A 90 -1.08 21.13 -4.21
C ASP A 90 -2.32 20.26 -4.50
N ARG A 91 -2.21 19.29 -5.43
CA ARG A 91 -3.31 18.35 -5.69
C ARG A 91 -3.34 17.27 -4.61
N LYS A 92 -4.45 17.18 -3.88
CA LYS A 92 -4.69 16.11 -2.91
C LYS A 92 -4.72 14.74 -3.60
N ARG A 93 -3.89 13.80 -3.11
CA ARG A 93 -3.80 12.42 -3.59
C ARG A 93 -3.81 11.44 -2.42
N PRO A 94 -4.39 10.24 -2.58
CA PRO A 94 -4.43 9.24 -1.52
C PRO A 94 -3.01 8.78 -1.16
N LEU A 95 -2.73 8.66 0.14
CA LEU A 95 -1.37 8.55 0.66
C LEU A 95 -0.82 7.13 0.76
N ALA A 96 -1.71 6.13 0.83
CA ALA A 96 -1.34 4.79 1.28
C ALA A 96 -0.52 4.87 2.59
N SER A 97 0.57 4.10 2.71
CA SER A 97 1.37 4.06 3.95
C SER A 97 2.22 5.31 4.23
N VAL A 98 2.24 6.32 3.36
CA VAL A 98 2.94 7.60 3.62
C VAL A 98 2.26 8.36 4.77
N VAL A 99 0.95 8.16 4.98
CA VAL A 99 0.18 8.70 6.11
C VAL A 99 0.77 8.36 7.49
N LYS A 100 1.52 7.25 7.60
CA LYS A 100 2.15 6.81 8.85
C LYS A 100 3.18 7.80 9.38
N LEU A 101 3.65 8.75 8.56
CA LEU A 101 4.50 9.86 9.04
C LEU A 101 3.77 10.79 10.02
N VAL A 102 2.46 11.00 9.86
CA VAL A 102 1.65 11.77 10.83
C VAL A 102 1.51 11.00 12.14
N ILE A 103 1.31 9.68 12.06
CA ILE A 103 1.24 8.79 13.23
C ILE A 103 2.59 8.79 13.97
N ALA A 104 3.70 8.69 13.24
CA ALA A 104 5.04 8.76 13.81
C ALA A 104 5.34 10.12 14.44
N ALA A 105 4.89 11.23 13.84
CA ALA A 105 5.06 12.55 14.41
C ALA A 105 4.33 12.67 15.77
N GLU A 106 3.11 12.13 15.87
CA GLU A 106 2.38 12.11 17.15
C GLU A 106 3.04 11.17 18.17
N PHE A 107 3.53 10.00 17.74
CA PHE A 107 4.32 9.12 18.60
C PHE A 107 5.55 9.82 19.17
N ALA A 108 6.32 10.49 18.31
CA ALA A 108 7.55 11.17 18.69
C ALA A 108 7.29 12.29 19.71
N GLU A 109 6.21 13.05 19.52
CA GLU A 109 5.83 14.13 20.44
C GLU A 109 5.34 13.60 21.79
N GLN A 110 4.46 12.58 21.80
CA GLN A 110 4.03 11.98 23.07
C GLN A 110 5.21 11.36 23.83
N ALA A 111 6.18 10.77 23.12
CA ALA A 111 7.38 10.22 23.74
C ALA A 111 8.31 11.33 24.27
N ALA A 112 8.50 12.41 23.52
CA ALA A 112 9.28 13.57 23.94
C ALA A 112 8.68 14.27 25.17
N GLU A 113 7.35 14.34 25.26
CA GLU A 113 6.62 14.90 26.40
C GLU A 113 6.52 13.94 27.60
N GLY A 114 6.99 12.69 27.46
CA GLY A 114 6.87 11.66 28.49
C GLY A 114 5.44 11.15 28.72
N ARG A 115 4.49 11.43 27.81
CA ARG A 115 3.11 10.91 27.86
C ARG A 115 3.05 9.42 27.55
N ILE A 116 3.96 8.94 26.71
CA ILE A 116 4.23 7.51 26.50
C ILE A 116 5.70 7.24 26.80
N LEU A 117 5.99 6.01 27.24
CA LEU A 117 7.36 5.56 27.45
C LEU A 117 7.79 4.73 26.24
N ALA A 118 8.74 5.23 25.45
CA ALA A 118 9.25 4.54 24.27
C ALA A 118 9.85 3.15 24.60
N GLU A 119 10.34 2.97 25.83
CA GLU A 119 10.90 1.73 26.36
C GLU A 119 9.86 0.77 26.96
N GLU A 120 8.59 1.18 27.03
CA GLU A 120 7.50 0.33 27.49
C GLU A 120 7.49 -0.98 26.70
N ARG A 121 7.44 -2.11 27.41
CA ARG A 121 7.46 -3.44 26.78
C ARG A 121 6.06 -3.81 26.31
N VAL A 122 5.91 -3.97 25.00
CA VAL A 122 4.68 -4.33 24.31
C VAL A 122 4.74 -5.79 23.92
N HIS A 123 3.77 -6.59 24.37
CA HIS A 123 3.67 -8.00 23.99
C HIS A 123 3.22 -8.14 22.54
N LEU A 124 3.90 -8.98 21.75
CA LEU A 124 3.62 -9.19 20.31
C LEU A 124 2.16 -9.61 20.05
N ARG A 125 1.56 -10.41 20.95
CA ARG A 125 0.13 -10.78 20.90
C ARG A 125 -0.83 -9.58 20.86
N ASN A 126 -0.43 -8.44 21.43
CA ASN A 126 -1.22 -7.21 21.40
C ASN A 126 -1.21 -6.56 20.01
N LEU A 127 -0.21 -6.86 19.19
CA LEU A 127 -0.10 -6.41 17.81
C LEU A 127 -0.83 -7.38 16.87
N GLU A 128 -0.66 -8.69 17.11
CA GLU A 128 -1.26 -9.76 16.30
C GLU A 128 -2.78 -9.67 16.18
N ARG A 129 -3.48 -9.10 17.18
CA ARG A 129 -4.93 -8.86 17.11
C ARG A 129 -5.36 -7.92 15.96
N PHE A 130 -4.41 -7.19 15.38
CA PHE A 130 -4.63 -6.30 14.24
C PHE A 130 -4.02 -6.82 12.94
N TYR A 131 -3.34 -7.97 12.95
CA TYR A 131 -2.68 -8.50 11.77
C TYR A 131 -3.65 -9.22 10.84
N ILE A 132 -3.90 -8.64 9.65
CA ILE A 132 -4.71 -9.26 8.59
C ILE A 132 -3.77 -9.99 7.62
N PRO A 133 -3.76 -11.34 7.57
CA PRO A 133 -2.79 -12.08 6.78
C PRO A 133 -2.83 -11.76 5.28
N GLY A 134 -1.67 -11.56 4.67
CA GLY A 134 -1.51 -11.40 3.22
C GLY A 134 -2.01 -10.05 2.65
N THR A 135 -2.14 -9.03 3.50
CA THR A 135 -2.68 -7.72 3.09
C THR A 135 -1.69 -6.57 3.11
N ASP A 136 -0.53 -6.75 3.75
CA ASP A 136 0.48 -5.71 3.94
C ASP A 136 1.77 -5.97 3.16
N GLY A 137 1.70 -6.83 2.13
CA GLY A 137 2.86 -7.15 1.29
C GLY A 137 3.98 -7.89 2.03
N ASN A 138 3.65 -8.60 3.12
CA ASN A 138 4.59 -9.31 3.99
C ASN A 138 5.36 -8.42 4.99
N ALA A 139 4.97 -7.14 5.11
CA ALA A 139 5.60 -6.16 5.99
C ALA A 139 5.67 -6.58 7.47
N HIS A 140 4.55 -7.02 8.06
CA HIS A 140 4.54 -7.41 9.47
C HIS A 140 5.34 -8.70 9.74
N PRO A 141 5.21 -9.78 8.95
CA PRO A 141 6.09 -10.94 9.07
C PRO A 141 7.58 -10.60 8.93
N GLU A 142 7.97 -9.79 7.96
CA GLU A 142 9.38 -9.37 7.78
C GLU A 142 9.89 -8.57 8.97
N TRP A 143 9.05 -7.71 9.55
CA TRP A 143 9.39 -7.02 10.79
C TRP A 143 9.61 -8.01 11.93
N LEU A 144 8.71 -8.98 12.13
CA LEU A 144 8.86 -10.00 13.17
C LEU A 144 10.15 -10.80 13.00
N GLU A 145 10.48 -11.20 11.77
CA GLU A 145 11.73 -11.91 11.45
C GLU A 145 12.96 -11.05 11.76
N SER A 146 12.89 -9.74 11.50
CA SER A 146 14.00 -8.81 11.78
C SER A 146 14.35 -8.66 13.26
N LEU A 147 13.44 -9.06 14.16
CA LEU A 147 13.67 -9.02 15.61
C LEU A 147 14.55 -10.19 16.10
N GLY A 148 14.80 -11.20 15.27
CA GLY A 148 15.56 -12.39 15.64
C GLY A 148 14.81 -13.36 16.57
N ASP A 149 15.56 -14.23 17.25
CA ASP A 149 15.00 -15.27 18.13
C ASP A 149 14.42 -14.67 19.42
N ILE A 150 13.17 -14.23 19.37
CA ILE A 150 12.41 -13.87 20.57
C ILE A 150 11.73 -15.14 21.10
N SER A 151 12.07 -15.54 22.33
CA SER A 151 11.42 -16.68 22.96
C SER A 151 9.91 -16.44 23.12
N ALA A 152 9.10 -17.46 22.83
CA ALA A 152 7.64 -17.35 22.87
C ALA A 152 7.07 -16.99 24.26
N ALA A 153 7.85 -17.23 25.34
CA ALA A 153 7.44 -16.94 26.72
C ALA A 153 7.63 -15.46 27.14
N GLU A 154 8.49 -14.70 26.45
CA GLU A 154 8.81 -13.30 26.77
C GLU A 154 8.62 -12.36 25.59
N ALA A 155 7.75 -12.74 24.64
CA ALA A 155 7.56 -12.09 23.34
C ALA A 155 7.08 -10.63 23.42
N THR A 156 7.97 -9.75 23.87
CA THR A 156 7.77 -8.33 24.09
C THR A 156 8.88 -7.54 23.41
N VAL A 157 8.52 -6.35 22.93
CA VAL A 157 9.46 -5.41 22.31
C VAL A 157 9.24 -4.01 22.88
N PRO A 158 10.25 -3.13 22.91
CA PRO A 158 10.03 -1.72 23.21
C PRO A 158 8.96 -1.12 22.29
N LEU A 159 8.14 -0.19 22.80
CA LEU A 159 7.16 0.54 22.00
C LEU A 159 7.83 1.28 20.81
N LEU A 160 9.08 1.74 21.00
CA LEU A 160 9.89 2.30 19.91
C LEU A 160 10.11 1.30 18.76
N GLU A 161 10.31 0.01 19.05
CA GLU A 161 10.47 -1.01 18.01
C GLU A 161 9.17 -1.29 17.27
N VAL A 162 8.02 -1.12 17.93
CA VAL A 162 6.72 -1.14 17.25
C VAL A 162 6.61 0.01 16.23
N ALA A 163 7.02 1.22 16.62
CA ALA A 163 7.08 2.38 15.73
C ALA A 163 8.08 2.21 14.58
N ARG A 164 9.24 1.60 14.85
CA ARG A 164 10.21 1.22 13.80
C ARG A 164 9.62 0.20 12.83
N GLY A 165 8.88 -0.81 13.31
CA GLY A 165 8.15 -1.74 12.45
C GLY A 165 7.09 -1.05 11.57
N MET A 166 6.40 -0.05 12.11
CA MET A 166 5.46 0.77 11.33
C MET A 166 6.15 1.57 10.22
N ILE A 167 7.30 2.19 10.49
CA ILE A 167 7.95 3.09 9.52
C ILE A 167 8.86 2.33 8.55
N ARG A 168 9.77 1.49 9.06
CA ARG A 168 10.83 0.83 8.27
C ARG A 168 10.30 -0.35 7.45
N PHE A 169 9.38 -1.13 8.02
CA PHE A 169 8.78 -2.29 7.34
C PHE A 169 7.39 -1.98 6.78
N SER A 170 6.76 -0.89 7.22
CA SER A 170 5.37 -0.55 6.87
C SER A 170 4.32 -1.46 7.52
N SER A 171 4.65 -2.12 8.64
CA SER A 171 3.75 -3.07 9.32
C SER A 171 2.38 -2.46 9.64
N ASN A 172 1.34 -3.08 9.10
CA ASN A 172 -0.05 -2.65 9.28
C ASN A 172 -0.57 -2.91 10.70
N ALA A 173 -0.24 -4.07 11.27
CA ALA A 173 -0.63 -4.41 12.65
C ALA A 173 -0.04 -3.43 13.68
N ASN A 174 1.25 -3.06 13.50
CA ASN A 174 1.91 -2.07 14.35
C ASN A 174 1.25 -0.70 14.21
N THR A 175 0.79 -0.35 13.00
CA THR A 175 0.10 0.91 12.73
C THR A 175 -1.21 1.00 13.53
N GLU A 176 -2.04 -0.03 13.45
CA GLU A 176 -3.34 -0.07 14.15
C GLU A 176 -3.16 -0.07 15.68
N TYR A 177 -2.19 -0.82 16.18
CA TYR A 177 -1.84 -0.78 17.61
C TYR A 177 -1.41 0.62 18.06
N LEU A 178 -0.59 1.32 17.26
CA LEU A 178 -0.17 2.69 17.58
C LEU A 178 -1.33 3.68 17.50
N LEU A 179 -2.28 3.52 16.57
CA LEU A 179 -3.50 4.34 16.54
C LEU A 179 -4.33 4.17 17.82
N GLU A 180 -4.43 2.94 18.33
CA GLU A 180 -5.09 2.66 19.62
C GLU A 180 -4.34 3.32 20.78
N LYS A 181 -3.02 3.08 20.88
CA LYS A 181 -2.17 3.52 21.99
C LYS A 181 -2.06 5.04 22.08
N LEU A 182 -1.90 5.71 20.93
CA LEU A 182 -1.74 7.17 20.84
C LEU A 182 -3.08 7.90 20.93
N GLY A 183 -4.17 7.22 20.56
CA GLY A 183 -5.49 7.80 20.41
C GLY A 183 -5.66 8.50 19.06
N LEU A 184 -6.61 8.03 18.26
CA LEU A 184 -6.89 8.52 16.90
C LEU A 184 -7.14 10.05 16.85
N ASP A 185 -7.85 10.60 17.83
CA ASP A 185 -8.12 12.04 17.90
C ASP A 185 -6.84 12.87 18.08
N ARG A 186 -5.83 12.33 18.79
CA ARG A 186 -4.55 13.01 18.97
C ARG A 186 -3.75 13.01 17.69
N VAL A 187 -3.71 11.87 16.99
CA VAL A 187 -3.12 11.73 15.66
C VAL A 187 -3.76 12.71 14.68
N ASN A 188 -5.08 12.85 14.70
CA ASN A 188 -5.78 13.80 13.83
C ASN A 188 -5.51 15.27 14.20
N ARG A 189 -5.41 15.60 15.49
CA ARG A 189 -4.97 16.95 15.89
C ARG A 189 -3.55 17.28 15.44
N ARG A 190 -2.67 16.27 15.38
CA ARG A 190 -1.29 16.45 14.90
C ARG A 190 -1.24 16.97 13.47
N ILE A 191 -2.18 16.59 12.60
CA ILE A 191 -2.29 17.11 11.22
C ILE A 191 -2.30 18.65 11.22
N GLY A 192 -3.18 19.27 12.02
CA GLY A 192 -3.26 20.72 12.14
C GLY A 192 -2.02 21.35 12.79
N LEU A 193 -1.42 20.69 13.78
CA LEU A 193 -0.17 21.14 14.42
C LEU A 193 1.03 21.09 13.47
N LEU A 194 1.03 20.18 12.50
CA LEU A 194 2.01 20.13 11.41
C LEU A 194 1.75 21.19 10.32
N GLY A 195 0.67 21.99 10.45
CA GLY A 195 0.32 23.03 9.50
C GLY A 195 -0.30 22.52 8.20
N PHE A 196 -0.72 21.26 8.14
CA PHE A 196 -1.40 20.68 6.99
C PHE A 196 -2.80 21.28 6.85
N LYS A 197 -3.16 21.66 5.63
CA LYS A 197 -4.43 22.30 5.27
C LYS A 197 -5.29 21.42 4.36
N GLU A 198 -4.65 20.57 3.57
CA GLU A 198 -5.25 19.76 2.51
C GLU A 198 -5.09 18.25 2.80
N HIS A 199 -5.04 17.88 4.08
CA HIS A 199 -4.88 16.51 4.56
C HIS A 199 -6.19 15.98 5.15
N ASP A 200 -6.63 14.82 4.69
CA ASP A 200 -7.84 14.17 5.21
C ASP A 200 -7.60 13.51 6.58
N PRO A 201 -8.55 13.56 7.53
CA PRO A 201 -8.39 12.94 8.84
C PRO A 201 -8.02 11.45 8.75
N VAL A 202 -6.92 11.05 9.39
CA VAL A 202 -6.54 9.65 9.53
C VAL A 202 -7.67 8.84 10.18
N TYR A 203 -7.91 7.66 9.62
CA TYR A 203 -8.75 6.61 10.19
C TYR A 203 -7.98 5.28 10.22
N PRO A 204 -8.46 4.23 10.92
CA PRO A 204 -7.85 2.89 10.95
C PRO A 204 -7.73 2.22 9.56
N ILE A 205 -6.57 2.40 8.91
CA ILE A 205 -6.42 2.07 7.48
C ILE A 205 -6.51 0.57 7.22
N SER A 206 -5.92 -0.26 8.07
CA SER A 206 -5.96 -1.71 7.88
C SER A 206 -7.35 -2.27 8.15
N SER A 207 -8.04 -1.74 9.16
CA SER A 207 -9.44 -2.04 9.47
C SER A 207 -10.35 -1.70 8.30
N SER A 208 -10.11 -0.57 7.63
CA SER A 208 -10.88 -0.19 6.44
C SER A 208 -10.71 -1.16 5.25
N MET A 209 -9.64 -1.96 5.20
CA MET A 209 -9.47 -3.02 4.18
C MET A 209 -10.53 -4.14 4.32
N LEU A 210 -11.04 -4.32 5.54
CA LEU A 210 -12.08 -5.29 5.86
C LEU A 210 -13.50 -4.77 5.55
N SER A 211 -13.65 -3.53 5.05
CA SER A 211 -14.98 -2.94 4.75
C SER A 211 -15.84 -3.85 3.88
N TYR A 212 -15.22 -4.49 2.87
CA TYR A 212 -15.92 -5.40 1.98
C TYR A 212 -16.48 -6.62 2.73
N SER A 213 -15.64 -7.37 3.44
CA SER A 213 -16.08 -8.56 4.16
C SER A 213 -16.99 -8.22 5.33
N TYR A 214 -16.79 -7.07 5.97
CA TYR A 214 -17.64 -6.58 7.03
C TYR A 214 -19.05 -6.26 6.55
N LEU A 215 -19.20 -5.58 5.40
CA LEU A 215 -20.52 -5.30 4.82
C LEU A 215 -21.23 -6.57 4.36
N MET A 216 -20.50 -7.55 3.81
CA MET A 216 -21.05 -8.87 3.49
C MET A 216 -21.57 -9.58 4.76
N GLU A 217 -20.76 -9.60 5.81
CA GLU A 217 -21.05 -10.30 7.08
C GLU A 217 -22.20 -9.65 7.87
N THR A 218 -22.22 -8.32 7.95
CA THR A 218 -23.15 -7.60 8.85
C THR A 218 -24.45 -7.17 8.19
N ARG A 219 -24.51 -7.12 6.85
CA ARG A 219 -25.68 -6.64 6.10
C ARG A 219 -26.24 -7.66 5.11
N GLU A 220 -25.68 -8.88 5.06
CA GLU A 220 -26.10 -9.97 4.18
C GLU A 220 -26.24 -9.55 2.70
N LEU A 221 -25.42 -8.58 2.27
CA LEU A 221 -25.46 -8.04 0.93
C LEU A 221 -24.79 -8.99 -0.07
N THR A 222 -25.27 -8.98 -1.31
CA THR A 222 -24.56 -9.64 -2.41
C THR A 222 -23.29 -8.90 -2.78
N HIS A 223 -22.35 -9.58 -3.44
CA HIS A 223 -21.11 -8.99 -3.97
C HIS A 223 -21.34 -7.66 -4.71
N ARG A 224 -22.34 -7.62 -5.60
CA ARG A 224 -22.65 -6.42 -6.39
C ARG A 224 -23.14 -5.27 -5.51
N GLN A 225 -24.03 -5.56 -4.56
CA GLN A 225 -24.57 -4.56 -3.64
C GLN A 225 -23.47 -3.97 -2.75
N VAL A 226 -22.55 -4.77 -2.24
CA VAL A 226 -21.40 -4.25 -1.46
C VAL A 226 -20.54 -3.32 -2.30
N LEU A 227 -20.22 -3.68 -3.53
CA LEU A 227 -19.44 -2.79 -4.41
C LEU A 227 -20.17 -1.48 -4.73
N ASP A 228 -21.49 -1.53 -4.94
CA ASP A 228 -22.30 -0.34 -5.20
C ASP A 228 -22.39 0.58 -3.96
N VAL A 229 -22.49 0.00 -2.76
CA VAL A 229 -22.42 0.73 -1.49
C VAL A 229 -21.04 1.38 -1.31
N MET A 230 -19.96 0.61 -1.42
CA MET A 230 -18.60 1.13 -1.24
C MET A 230 -18.26 2.23 -2.25
N LYS A 231 -18.75 2.18 -3.49
CA LYS A 231 -18.54 3.26 -4.48
C LYS A 231 -19.18 4.57 -4.04
N ARG A 232 -20.36 4.51 -3.42
CA ARG A 232 -21.17 5.66 -3.02
C ARG A 232 -20.73 6.29 -1.70
N PHE A 233 -19.98 5.56 -0.88
CA PHE A 233 -19.45 6.11 0.37
C PHE A 233 -18.68 7.41 0.13
N SER A 234 -18.98 8.41 0.94
CA SER A 234 -18.12 9.55 1.14
C SER A 234 -16.79 9.12 1.81
N TYR A 235 -15.89 10.08 2.02
CA TYR A 235 -14.70 9.83 2.81
C TYR A 235 -15.08 9.50 4.26
N GLU A 236 -16.03 10.27 4.80
CA GLU A 236 -16.57 10.17 6.15
C GLU A 236 -17.23 8.82 6.39
N ASP A 237 -18.04 8.33 5.44
CA ASP A 237 -18.66 7.00 5.52
C ASP A 237 -17.61 5.88 5.62
N MET A 238 -16.52 5.98 4.84
CA MET A 238 -15.42 5.01 4.93
C MET A 238 -14.67 5.12 6.25
N ALA A 239 -14.42 6.35 6.71
CA ALA A 239 -13.72 6.59 7.97
C ALA A 239 -14.52 6.05 9.16
N ASP A 240 -15.84 6.26 9.20
CA ASP A 240 -16.70 5.78 10.27
C ASP A 240 -16.82 4.25 10.24
N LEU A 241 -16.98 3.65 9.05
CA LEU A 241 -16.94 2.20 8.91
C LEU A 241 -15.60 1.61 9.38
N ALA A 242 -14.48 2.26 9.06
CA ALA A 242 -13.16 1.83 9.49
C ALA A 242 -13.01 1.86 11.02
N LYS A 243 -13.51 2.91 11.68
CA LYS A 243 -13.54 3.04 13.15
C LYS A 243 -14.40 1.95 13.78
N ASP A 244 -15.58 1.67 13.22
CA ASP A 244 -16.46 0.60 13.72
C ASP A 244 -15.79 -0.77 13.64
N ILE A 245 -15.12 -1.08 12.52
CA ILE A 245 -14.37 -2.32 12.37
C ILE A 245 -13.22 -2.38 13.39
N PHE A 246 -12.46 -1.29 13.52
CA PHE A 246 -11.34 -1.17 14.45
C PHE A 246 -11.75 -1.44 15.91
N VAL A 247 -12.86 -0.85 16.37
CA VAL A 247 -13.40 -1.09 17.71
C VAL A 247 -13.82 -2.55 17.89
N ARG A 248 -14.43 -3.17 16.87
CA ARG A 248 -14.84 -4.58 16.96
C ARG A 248 -13.65 -5.54 17.05
N ILE A 249 -12.64 -5.36 16.19
CA ILE A 249 -11.46 -6.25 16.19
C ILE A 249 -10.56 -6.06 17.42
N SER A 250 -10.51 -4.84 17.98
CA SER A 250 -9.76 -4.57 19.21
C SER A 250 -10.41 -5.22 20.44
N GLN A 251 -11.74 -5.29 20.47
CA GLN A 251 -12.50 -5.91 21.57
C GLN A 251 -12.60 -7.44 21.45
N ASP A 252 -12.71 -7.97 20.23
CA ASP A 252 -12.87 -9.40 19.98
C ASP A 252 -12.13 -9.82 18.70
N SER A 253 -10.99 -10.50 18.87
CA SER A 253 -10.16 -10.97 17.76
C SER A 253 -10.84 -12.05 16.89
N ALA A 254 -11.93 -12.66 17.35
CA ALA A 254 -12.73 -13.57 16.53
C ALA A 254 -13.38 -12.84 15.33
N TRP A 255 -13.65 -11.53 15.44
CA TRP A 255 -14.10 -10.73 14.31
C TRP A 255 -13.06 -10.68 13.20
N LEU A 256 -11.79 -10.44 13.54
CA LEU A 256 -10.72 -10.41 12.56
C LEU A 256 -10.62 -11.75 11.82
N GLN A 257 -10.66 -12.87 12.56
CA GLN A 257 -10.63 -14.21 11.96
C GLN A 257 -11.83 -14.45 11.04
N ARG A 258 -13.03 -14.00 11.43
CA ARG A 258 -14.24 -14.15 10.63
C ARG A 258 -14.17 -13.33 9.34
N LEU A 259 -13.82 -12.06 9.44
CA LEU A 259 -13.74 -11.12 8.32
C LEU A 259 -12.62 -11.48 7.33
N SER A 260 -11.54 -12.09 7.81
CA SER A 260 -10.40 -12.50 6.98
C SER A 260 -10.65 -13.77 6.16
N ARG A 261 -11.75 -14.51 6.41
CA ARG A 261 -12.14 -15.68 5.59
C ARG A 261 -12.55 -15.28 4.17
N THR A 262 -13.07 -14.07 4.01
CA THR A 262 -13.55 -13.55 2.73
C THR A 262 -12.55 -12.55 2.19
N ARG A 263 -11.80 -12.95 1.15
CA ARG A 263 -10.86 -12.04 0.49
C ARG A 263 -11.61 -10.98 -0.31
N SER A 264 -11.26 -9.71 -0.11
CA SER A 264 -11.78 -8.60 -0.91
C SER A 264 -11.43 -8.78 -2.38
N PRO A 265 -12.42 -8.75 -3.31
CA PRO A 265 -12.13 -8.82 -4.74
C PRO A 265 -11.37 -7.57 -5.21
N LEU A 266 -10.64 -7.66 -6.33
CA LEU A 266 -9.85 -6.54 -6.86
C LEU A 266 -10.67 -5.25 -7.03
N ALA A 267 -11.93 -5.37 -7.45
CA ALA A 267 -12.84 -4.22 -7.57
C ALA A 267 -13.05 -3.52 -6.22
N ALA A 268 -13.24 -4.26 -5.13
CA ALA A 268 -13.36 -3.68 -3.79
C ALA A 268 -12.05 -3.04 -3.32
N GLN A 269 -10.91 -3.68 -3.60
CA GLN A 269 -9.59 -3.14 -3.27
C GLN A 269 -9.30 -1.83 -4.00
N ARG A 270 -9.69 -1.69 -5.27
CA ARG A 270 -9.57 -0.42 -6.02
C ARG A 270 -10.42 0.69 -5.41
N ILE A 271 -11.69 0.38 -5.07
CA ILE A 271 -12.59 1.35 -4.43
C ILE A 271 -12.03 1.79 -3.08
N TRP A 272 -11.57 0.85 -2.25
CA TRP A 272 -10.93 1.12 -0.96
C TRP A 272 -9.69 2.01 -1.12
N SER A 273 -8.80 1.64 -2.03
CA SER A 273 -7.55 2.36 -2.28
C SER A 273 -7.79 3.84 -2.63
N ALA A 274 -8.77 4.11 -3.50
CA ALA A 274 -9.13 5.47 -3.90
C ALA A 274 -9.75 6.32 -2.77
N LYS A 275 -10.15 5.70 -1.65
CA LYS A 275 -10.77 6.37 -0.49
C LYS A 275 -9.84 6.49 0.71
N LEU A 276 -8.57 6.11 0.56
CA LEU A 276 -7.56 6.30 1.60
C LEU A 276 -7.34 7.79 1.92
N PRO A 277 -6.90 8.14 3.14
CA PRO A 277 -6.56 9.52 3.49
C PRO A 277 -5.64 10.13 2.44
N GLY A 278 -6.00 11.31 1.94
CA GLY A 278 -5.23 12.05 0.97
C GLY A 278 -4.52 13.26 1.57
N ALA A 279 -3.43 13.67 0.92
CA ALA A 279 -2.81 14.97 1.15
C ALA A 279 -2.02 15.43 -0.07
N THR A 280 -1.29 16.53 0.06
CA THR A 280 -0.50 17.12 -1.02
C THR A 280 0.97 16.73 -0.96
N ALA A 281 1.64 16.69 -2.12
CA ALA A 281 3.09 16.44 -2.15
C ALA A 281 3.86 17.58 -1.48
N ARG A 282 3.34 18.82 -1.59
CA ARG A 282 3.89 20.00 -0.91
C ARG A 282 3.98 19.81 0.61
N GLU A 283 2.86 19.46 1.25
CA GLU A 283 2.80 19.25 2.71
C GLU A 283 3.83 18.22 3.19
N TYR A 284 3.98 17.11 2.47
CA TYR A 284 4.89 16.04 2.87
C TYR A 284 6.36 16.37 2.66
N ALA A 285 6.72 17.09 1.59
CA ALA A 285 8.09 17.57 1.41
C ALA A 285 8.46 18.62 2.48
N HIS A 286 7.55 19.53 2.85
CA HIS A 286 7.79 20.47 3.94
C HIS A 286 7.87 19.77 5.31
N LEU A 287 7.05 18.75 5.58
CA LEU A 287 7.17 17.96 6.80
C LEU A 287 8.57 17.35 6.93
N LEU A 288 9.09 16.75 5.86
CA LEU A 288 10.43 16.16 5.85
C LEU A 288 11.52 17.21 6.08
N ARG A 289 11.38 18.39 5.47
CA ARG A 289 12.29 19.54 5.71
C ARG A 289 12.27 19.95 7.18
N SER A 290 11.09 20.05 7.76
CA SER A 290 10.94 20.45 9.16
C SER A 290 11.44 19.41 10.15
N ILE A 291 11.36 18.12 9.81
CA ILE A 291 12.00 17.04 10.58
C ILE A 291 13.52 17.19 10.54
N GLN A 292 14.12 17.40 9.35
CA GLN A 292 15.57 17.60 9.23
C GLN A 292 16.08 18.88 9.91
N ARG A 293 15.29 19.96 9.89
CA ARG A 293 15.65 21.25 10.52
C ARG A 293 15.33 21.30 12.01
N GLY A 294 14.41 20.45 12.49
CA GLY A 294 13.94 20.45 13.87
C GLY A 294 13.08 21.68 14.23
N ASP A 295 12.23 22.17 13.31
CA ASP A 295 11.49 23.43 13.50
C ASP A 295 9.96 23.31 13.69
N LEU A 296 9.32 22.20 13.28
CA LEU A 296 7.86 21.96 13.53
C LEU A 296 7.57 21.01 14.69
N LEU A 297 8.55 20.24 15.14
CA LEU A 297 8.42 19.29 16.25
C LEU A 297 9.30 19.76 17.40
N SER A 298 9.01 19.31 18.63
CA SER A 298 9.97 19.51 19.72
C SER A 298 11.34 18.90 19.36
N PRO A 299 12.47 19.45 19.85
CA PRO A 299 13.80 18.94 19.48
C PRO A 299 13.96 17.44 19.68
N ARG A 300 13.44 16.91 20.81
CA ARG A 300 13.46 15.48 21.11
C ARG A 300 12.56 14.67 20.17
N ALA A 301 11.39 15.20 19.78
CA ALA A 301 10.54 14.53 18.80
C ALA A 301 11.17 14.51 17.41
N ALA A 302 11.88 15.57 17.00
CA ALA A 302 12.62 15.59 15.74
C ALA A 302 13.72 14.51 15.72
N GLU A 303 14.48 14.34 16.81
CA GLU A 303 15.46 13.25 16.95
C GLU A 303 14.81 11.86 16.81
N ILE A 304 13.67 11.64 17.48
CA ILE A 304 12.94 10.37 17.37
C ILE A 304 12.46 10.15 15.93
N MET A 305 11.95 11.18 15.25
CA MET A 305 11.54 11.07 13.86
C MET A 305 12.71 10.70 12.95
N LEU A 306 13.87 11.36 13.11
CA LEU A 306 15.08 11.05 12.36
C LEU A 306 15.54 9.60 12.59
N ASP A 307 15.45 9.09 13.83
CA ASP A 307 15.72 7.67 14.12
C ASP A 307 14.73 6.73 13.39
N LEU A 308 13.42 7.02 13.45
CA LEU A 308 12.41 6.19 12.82
C LEU A 308 12.56 6.15 11.29
N LEU A 309 12.79 7.31 10.66
CA LEU A 309 12.87 7.50 9.21
C LEU A 309 14.21 7.09 8.60
N GLY A 310 15.29 7.28 9.36
CA GLY A 310 16.67 7.15 8.89
C GLY A 310 16.99 5.72 8.43
N ARG A 311 17.73 5.63 7.32
CA ARG A 311 18.28 4.38 6.81
C ARG A 311 19.78 4.33 7.09
N PRO A 312 20.32 3.19 7.54
CA PRO A 312 21.77 3.02 7.63
C PRO A 312 22.44 3.29 6.28
N GLN A 313 23.54 4.05 6.30
CA GLN A 313 24.34 4.35 5.11
C GLN A 313 25.61 3.49 5.11
N SER A 314 25.96 2.92 3.95
CA SER A 314 27.28 2.31 3.75
C SER A 314 28.34 3.41 3.57
N PRO A 315 29.62 3.10 3.83
CA PRO A 315 30.72 4.04 3.58
C PRO A 315 30.79 4.57 2.14
N ASP A 316 30.36 3.76 1.17
CA ASP A 316 30.34 4.11 -0.26
C ASP A 316 29.03 4.81 -0.68
N SER A 317 28.13 5.11 0.26
CA SER A 317 26.89 5.83 -0.05
C SER A 317 27.20 7.26 -0.51
N PRO A 318 26.53 7.77 -1.56
CA PRO A 318 26.63 9.19 -1.91
C PRO A 318 25.92 10.10 -0.90
N PHE A 319 25.22 9.53 0.09
CA PHE A 319 24.44 10.26 1.10
C PHE A 319 25.03 10.09 2.49
N GLN A 320 25.14 11.20 3.23
CA GLN A 320 25.42 11.19 4.67
C GLN A 320 24.17 10.82 5.48
N ALA A 321 23.01 11.29 5.02
CA ALA A 321 21.72 10.95 5.60
C ALA A 321 20.72 10.66 4.49
N LEU A 322 19.90 9.62 4.68
CA LEU A 322 18.78 9.28 3.81
C LEU A 322 17.69 8.68 4.69
N GLY A 323 16.47 9.18 4.54
CA GLY A 323 15.33 8.68 5.28
C GLY A 323 14.03 8.98 4.56
N GLY A 324 12.97 8.26 4.88
CA GLY A 324 11.71 8.46 4.19
C GLY A 324 10.72 7.33 4.38
N LYS A 325 9.55 7.50 3.78
CA LYS A 325 8.47 6.53 3.79
C LYS A 325 7.83 6.45 2.41
N GLY A 326 7.71 5.23 1.91
CA GLY A 326 6.88 4.90 0.76
C GLY A 326 5.48 4.44 1.16
N GLY A 327 4.59 4.39 0.17
CA GLY A 327 3.28 3.80 0.34
C GLY A 327 2.73 3.31 -0.99
N SER A 328 2.26 2.06 -1.02
CA SER A 328 1.67 1.48 -2.20
C SER A 328 0.40 0.70 -1.89
N THR A 329 -0.45 0.61 -2.91
CA THR A 329 -1.63 -0.25 -2.98
C THR A 329 -1.77 -0.73 -4.42
N LEU A 330 -2.93 -1.30 -4.77
CA LEU A 330 -3.26 -1.63 -6.16
C LEU A 330 -3.32 -0.41 -7.09
N THR A 331 -3.59 0.80 -6.57
CA THR A 331 -3.77 2.02 -7.39
C THR A 331 -2.88 3.18 -6.97
N ILE A 332 -2.05 3.02 -5.95
CA ILE A 332 -1.20 4.08 -5.40
C ILE A 332 0.26 3.64 -5.38
N LEU A 333 1.16 4.54 -5.75
CA LEU A 333 2.60 4.41 -5.54
C LEU A 333 3.19 5.77 -5.15
N ASN A 334 3.54 5.90 -3.88
CA ASN A 334 4.01 7.15 -3.31
C ASN A 334 5.39 6.96 -2.68
N GLN A 335 6.22 7.99 -2.76
CA GLN A 335 7.46 8.12 -2.02
C GLN A 335 7.56 9.52 -1.40
N ALA A 336 7.94 9.60 -0.14
CA ALA A 336 8.30 10.84 0.53
C ALA A 336 9.64 10.61 1.25
N LEU A 337 10.69 11.34 0.89
CA LEU A 337 12.03 11.13 1.42
C LEU A 337 12.81 12.43 1.58
N TYR A 338 13.81 12.39 2.45
CA TYR A 338 14.85 13.39 2.56
C TYR A 338 16.21 12.74 2.35
N CYS A 339 17.18 13.53 1.90
CA CYS A 339 18.59 13.16 1.94
C CYS A 339 19.50 14.36 2.21
N GLU A 340 20.71 14.04 2.62
CA GLU A 340 21.86 14.95 2.70
C GLU A 340 23.03 14.29 1.98
N ASP A 341 23.60 14.96 0.98
CA ASP A 341 24.73 14.44 0.21
C ASP A 341 26.08 14.61 0.93
N ALA A 342 27.14 14.03 0.37
CA ALA A 342 28.49 14.13 0.92
C ALA A 342 29.03 15.58 1.06
N SER A 343 28.44 16.54 0.34
CA SER A 343 28.80 17.97 0.39
C SER A 343 27.92 18.78 1.35
N GLY A 344 26.98 18.13 2.04
CA GLY A 344 26.03 18.78 2.94
C GLY A 344 24.82 19.42 2.25
N ASN A 345 24.59 19.17 0.95
CA ASN A 345 23.37 19.62 0.30
C ASN A 345 22.20 18.77 0.76
N GLN A 346 21.09 19.42 1.10
CA GLN A 346 19.88 18.78 1.58
C GLN A 346 18.80 18.80 0.50
N THR A 347 18.14 17.67 0.31
CA THR A 347 16.98 17.54 -0.58
C THR A 347 15.83 16.89 0.16
N GLN A 348 14.63 17.44 0.05
CA GLN A 348 13.39 16.81 0.50
C GLN A 348 12.45 16.71 -0.68
N LEU A 349 11.86 15.54 -0.90
CA LEU A 349 10.83 15.39 -1.92
C LEU A 349 9.68 14.50 -1.51
N ALA A 350 8.55 14.76 -2.15
CA ALA A 350 7.43 13.84 -2.22
C ALA A 350 6.99 13.66 -3.68
N VAL A 351 6.74 12.42 -4.09
CA VAL A 351 6.12 12.06 -5.36
C VAL A 351 4.93 11.14 -5.07
N PHE A 352 3.74 11.57 -5.47
CA PHE A 352 2.49 10.84 -5.27
C PHE A 352 1.88 10.45 -6.61
N ILE A 353 1.67 9.15 -6.82
CA ILE A 353 1.11 8.58 -8.04
C ILE A 353 -0.18 7.85 -7.69
N HIS A 354 -1.29 8.26 -8.31
CA HIS A 354 -2.57 7.56 -8.25
C HIS A 354 -3.00 7.14 -9.66
N ASP A 355 -2.95 5.84 -9.93
CA ASP A 355 -3.38 5.21 -11.17
C ASP A 355 -4.60 4.31 -10.91
N PRO A 356 -5.84 4.78 -11.17
CA PRO A 356 -7.07 4.07 -10.79
C PRO A 356 -7.18 2.64 -11.35
N ASP A 357 -6.60 2.37 -12.52
CA ASP A 357 -6.58 1.04 -13.12
C ASP A 357 -5.46 0.15 -12.56
N GLY A 358 -4.38 0.75 -12.06
CA GLY A 358 -3.22 0.09 -11.46
C GLY A 358 -2.26 -0.55 -12.47
N MET A 359 -2.48 -0.35 -13.77
CA MET A 359 -1.71 -1.01 -14.82
C MET A 359 -0.32 -0.42 -14.96
N GLU A 360 -0.19 0.90 -14.82
CA GLU A 360 1.10 1.59 -14.94
C GLU A 360 1.98 1.33 -13.71
N LEU A 361 1.35 1.05 -12.56
CA LEU A 361 2.07 0.74 -11.32
C LEU A 361 2.91 -0.55 -11.41
N LEU A 362 2.54 -1.48 -12.29
CA LEU A 362 3.26 -2.74 -12.47
C LEU A 362 4.74 -2.51 -12.84
N TRP A 363 5.01 -1.55 -13.73
CA TRP A 363 6.38 -1.24 -14.12
C TRP A 363 6.96 -0.08 -13.29
N LEU A 364 6.13 0.91 -12.90
CA LEU A 364 6.59 2.03 -12.07
C LEU A 364 7.15 1.57 -10.73
N ASN A 365 6.55 0.55 -10.09
CA ASN A 365 7.04 0.01 -8.82
C ASN A 365 8.48 -0.52 -8.91
N HIS A 366 8.96 -0.88 -10.10
CA HIS A 366 10.34 -1.33 -10.32
C HIS A 366 11.28 -0.23 -10.80
N LYS A 367 10.75 0.92 -11.25
CA LYS A 367 11.51 1.96 -11.94
C LYS A 367 11.49 3.32 -11.23
N LEU A 368 10.55 3.55 -10.31
CA LEU A 368 10.48 4.78 -9.54
C LEU A 368 11.73 4.99 -8.69
N ASP A 369 12.23 3.95 -8.02
CA ASP A 369 13.46 4.05 -7.22
C ASP A 369 14.70 4.34 -8.09
N LEU A 370 14.73 3.83 -9.34
CA LEU A 370 15.77 4.18 -10.32
C LEU A 370 15.69 5.67 -10.68
N PHE A 371 14.50 6.16 -11.01
CA PHE A 371 14.25 7.58 -11.28
C PHE A 371 14.67 8.48 -10.12
N LEU A 372 14.27 8.14 -8.89
CA LEU A 372 14.60 8.91 -7.70
C LEU A 372 16.10 8.90 -7.42
N ARG A 373 16.76 7.75 -7.57
CA ARG A 373 18.21 7.66 -7.41
C ARG A 373 18.93 8.55 -8.43
N GLU A 374 18.61 8.42 -9.71
CA GLU A 374 19.21 9.25 -10.76
C GLU A 374 18.94 10.74 -10.52
N TYR A 375 17.71 11.11 -10.12
CA TYR A 375 17.39 12.50 -9.78
C TYR A 375 18.29 13.04 -8.66
N LEU A 376 18.57 12.24 -7.64
CA LEU A 376 19.37 12.67 -6.49
C LEU A 376 20.88 12.70 -6.80
N THR A 377 21.39 11.80 -7.65
CA THR A 377 22.84 11.62 -7.84
C THR A 377 23.39 12.12 -9.18
N ASN A 378 22.54 12.37 -10.19
CA ASN A 378 22.96 12.76 -11.53
C ASN A 378 22.50 14.19 -11.85
N ARG A 379 23.47 15.11 -11.86
CA ARG A 379 23.21 16.55 -12.08
C ARG A 379 22.51 16.83 -13.41
N SER A 380 22.92 16.20 -14.51
CA SER A 380 22.33 16.46 -15.82
C SER A 380 20.88 15.99 -15.88
N PHE A 381 20.60 14.82 -15.28
CA PHE A 381 19.23 14.31 -15.22
C PHE A 381 18.35 15.16 -14.29
N LYS A 382 18.88 15.60 -13.15
CA LYS A 382 18.19 16.53 -12.24
C LYS A 382 17.79 17.83 -12.96
N GLU A 383 18.73 18.45 -13.68
CA GLU A 383 18.46 19.67 -14.45
C GLU A 383 17.38 19.45 -15.53
N GLU A 384 17.36 18.28 -16.17
CA GLU A 384 16.31 17.89 -17.11
C GLU A 384 14.94 17.75 -16.43
N VAL A 385 14.88 17.06 -15.29
CA VAL A 385 13.64 16.88 -14.50
C VAL A 385 13.10 18.24 -14.05
N ASN A 386 13.95 19.09 -13.45
CA ASN A 386 13.56 20.43 -12.97
C ASN A 386 13.05 21.32 -14.11
N ARG A 387 13.57 21.16 -15.34
CA ARG A 387 13.07 21.89 -16.51
C ARG A 387 11.74 21.33 -17.02
N THR A 388 11.56 20.01 -16.96
CA THR A 388 10.39 19.31 -17.50
C THR A 388 9.17 19.42 -16.58
N LEU A 389 9.40 19.41 -15.26
CA LEU A 389 8.36 19.34 -14.22
C LEU A 389 8.22 20.66 -13.43
N LYS A 390 8.29 21.80 -14.12
CA LYS A 390 8.13 23.12 -13.48
C LYS A 390 6.74 23.33 -12.91
#